data_AF-A0A149U8N5-F1
#
_entry.id   AF-A0A149U8N5-F1
#
_cell.length_a   1.000
_cell.length_b   1.000
_cell.length_c   1.000
_cell.angle_alpha   90.00
_cell.angle_beta   90.00
_cell.angle_gamma   90.00
#
_symmetry.space_group_name_H-M   'P 1'
#
loop_
_entity.id
_entity.type
_entity.pdbx_description
1 polymer ?
#
loop_
_entity_poly.entity_id
_entity_poly.type
_entity_poly.pdbx_seq_one_letter_code
_entity_poly.pdbx_strand_id
1 'polypeptide(L)'
;MVVRPSSSNPDQHSAIGQKPFCPMALHRIFIMRYQTSRHHTGSHSVSRAIRRLRHTRRLSPWDATDEDLQFMAALTERLGAPPVSNMMRYCGPEARHLDQLGESLGDWRRMLEALARRYPDLPRSGQRASDGTTLDSAPERIVWETLVQMVPDELELCCHPWLEDGRYLRSDFGLCAPDEGPPLVCIEVMGMLGSDRICRADVEEASLDRLAKKQDWFSQPGRPLLRVIWLDMMAHPDWLEAICAEAIEAAVAQLVCGRKKFTEVKEGMPGRNFRQEKRGSRPASRWRARE
;
A
#
# COMPACT_ATOMS: atom_id res chain seq x y z
N MET A 1 -17.96 25.77 51.24
CA MET A 1 -16.95 26.70 50.69
C MET A 1 -17.00 26.56 49.17
N VAL A 2 -17.21 27.66 48.45
CA VAL A 2 -17.26 27.82 46.96
C VAL A 2 -18.44 27.09 46.27
N VAL A 3 -19.59 27.72 46.00
CA VAL A 3 -19.94 28.76 45.00
C VAL A 3 -19.95 28.23 43.54
N ARG A 4 -21.17 28.24 42.97
CA ARG A 4 -21.65 28.01 41.57
C ARG A 4 -20.91 28.93 40.53
N PRO A 5 -21.16 28.95 39.19
CA PRO A 5 -22.34 28.42 38.46
C PRO A 5 -22.15 27.89 37.02
N SER A 6 -23.24 27.27 36.56
CA SER A 6 -23.74 27.18 35.20
C SER A 6 -23.99 28.54 34.56
N SER A 7 -23.54 28.76 33.31
CA SER A 7 -24.00 29.87 32.48
C SER A 7 -24.42 29.40 31.09
N SER A 8 -25.73 29.43 30.88
CA SER A 8 -26.41 29.65 29.62
C SER A 8 -25.97 30.98 28.97
N ASN A 9 -25.96 31.05 27.64
CA ASN A 9 -26.11 32.34 26.96
C ASN A 9 -26.89 32.18 25.63
N PRO A 10 -27.98 32.95 25.43
CA PRO A 10 -28.73 33.04 24.17
C PRO A 10 -28.36 34.29 23.36
N ASP A 11 -28.59 34.19 22.04
CA ASP A 11 -29.12 35.19 21.11
C ASP A 11 -28.74 36.69 21.12
N GLN A 12 -28.39 37.13 19.89
CA GLN A 12 -28.92 38.28 19.13
C GLN A 12 -28.24 39.68 19.09
N HIS A 13 -28.29 40.22 17.86
CA HIS A 13 -28.39 41.63 17.40
C HIS A 13 -27.16 42.45 16.94
N SER A 14 -27.05 42.56 15.59
CA SER A 14 -27.08 43.76 14.72
C SER A 14 -26.53 45.12 15.18
N ALA A 15 -25.70 45.75 14.33
CA ALA A 15 -25.84 47.10 13.73
C ALA A 15 -24.50 47.56 13.10
N ILE A 16 -24.43 47.79 11.79
CA ILE A 16 -24.58 49.09 11.08
C ILE A 16 -23.62 50.18 11.62
N GLY A 17 -22.61 50.52 10.81
CA GLY A 17 -21.75 51.70 10.99
C GLY A 17 -21.36 52.28 9.63
N GLN A 18 -21.66 53.56 9.44
CA GLN A 18 -21.70 54.31 8.19
C GLN A 18 -20.32 54.77 7.67
N LYS A 19 -20.31 55.14 6.38
CA LYS A 19 -19.23 55.76 5.59
C LYS A 19 -18.77 57.13 6.14
N PRO A 20 -17.60 57.66 5.70
CA PRO A 20 -17.60 58.68 4.63
C PRO A 20 -16.46 58.47 3.58
N PHE A 21 -16.74 58.51 2.27
CA PHE A 21 -16.67 59.67 1.33
C PHE A 21 -15.24 60.10 0.86
N CYS A 22 -14.92 59.69 -0.38
CA CYS A 22 -14.24 60.38 -1.52
C CYS A 22 -12.87 61.09 -1.34
N PRO A 23 -11.95 61.02 -2.35
CA PRO A 23 -12.13 61.78 -3.59
C PRO A 23 -11.71 61.10 -4.92
N MET A 24 -12.24 61.71 -5.99
CA MET A 24 -12.05 61.42 -7.42
C MET A 24 -10.63 61.67 -7.92
N ALA A 25 -10.17 60.88 -8.90
CA ALA A 25 -9.29 61.37 -9.98
C ALA A 25 -9.36 60.48 -11.22
N LEU A 26 -9.86 61.08 -12.30
CA LEU A 26 -9.85 60.61 -13.69
C LEU A 26 -8.46 60.15 -14.15
N HIS A 27 -8.36 58.98 -14.79
CA HIS A 27 -7.25 58.67 -15.69
C HIS A 27 -7.79 58.23 -17.06
N ARG A 28 -7.52 59.07 -18.06
CA ARG A 28 -7.74 58.84 -19.48
C ARG A 28 -6.79 57.75 -19.99
N ILE A 29 -7.35 56.75 -20.65
CA ILE A 29 -6.62 55.73 -21.40
C ILE A 29 -6.16 56.35 -22.72
N PHE A 30 -4.86 56.50 -22.91
CA PHE A 30 -4.24 56.77 -24.22
C PHE A 30 -3.92 55.43 -24.89
N ILE A 31 -4.64 55.09 -25.95
CA ILE A 31 -4.29 53.97 -26.84
C ILE A 31 -3.33 54.51 -27.90
N MET A 32 -2.02 54.30 -27.72
CA MET A 32 -1.04 54.46 -28.79
C MET A 32 -1.05 53.21 -29.68
N ARG A 33 -1.56 53.37 -30.91
CA ARG A 33 -1.34 52.43 -32.01
C ARG A 33 0.12 52.55 -32.48
N TYR A 34 0.95 51.56 -32.17
CA TYR A 34 2.23 51.38 -32.87
C TYR A 34 2.00 50.63 -34.18
N GLN A 35 2.29 51.29 -35.29
CA GLN A 35 2.42 50.69 -36.62
C GLN A 35 3.67 49.80 -36.62
N THR A 36 3.50 48.50 -36.92
CA THR A 36 4.62 47.60 -37.20
C THR A 36 4.96 47.67 -38.69
N SER A 37 6.08 48.31 -39.02
CA SER A 37 6.69 48.18 -40.35
C SER A 37 7.37 46.82 -40.44
N ARG A 38 7.13 46.12 -41.55
CA ARG A 38 7.84 44.91 -41.93
C ARG A 38 9.18 45.31 -42.55
N HIS A 39 10.27 44.82 -41.99
CA HIS A 39 11.49 44.59 -42.76
C HIS A 39 11.97 43.15 -42.53
N HIS A 40 12.02 42.41 -43.64
CA HIS A 40 12.76 41.17 -43.78
C HIS A 40 14.26 41.47 -43.83
N THR A 41 15.02 40.90 -42.91
CA THR A 41 16.40 40.45 -43.16
C THR A 41 16.63 39.17 -42.37
N GLY A 42 17.05 38.12 -43.07
CA GLY A 42 17.29 36.81 -42.49
C GLY A 42 18.53 36.77 -41.60
N SER A 43 18.49 35.92 -40.57
CA SER A 43 19.69 35.39 -39.93
C SER A 43 19.37 34.04 -39.29
N HIS A 44 19.95 33.00 -39.90
CA HIS A 44 19.84 31.57 -39.56
C HIS A 44 20.58 31.18 -38.27
N SER A 45 20.43 31.92 -37.17
CA SER A 45 21.11 31.60 -35.90
C SER A 45 20.23 31.63 -34.65
N VAL A 46 18.98 32.08 -34.74
CA VAL A 46 18.08 32.18 -33.57
C VAL A 46 17.29 30.87 -33.32
N SER A 47 17.13 30.01 -34.34
CA SER A 47 16.34 28.76 -34.20
C SER A 47 17.03 27.67 -33.38
N ARG A 48 18.35 27.72 -33.16
CA ARG A 48 19.03 26.74 -32.28
C ARG A 48 18.96 27.12 -30.80
N ALA A 49 18.97 28.42 -30.49
CA ALA A 49 18.82 28.89 -29.11
C ALA A 49 17.38 28.65 -28.60
N ILE A 50 16.37 28.86 -29.45
CA ILE A 50 14.97 28.57 -29.10
C ILE A 50 14.69 27.05 -29.01
N ARG A 51 15.46 26.20 -29.70
CA ARG A 51 15.38 24.74 -29.52
C ARG A 51 16.03 24.23 -28.22
N ARG A 52 17.01 24.95 -27.68
CA ARG A 52 17.67 24.60 -26.41
C ARG A 52 16.95 25.14 -25.17
N LEU A 53 15.98 26.05 -25.35
CA LEU A 53 15.07 26.55 -24.31
C LEU A 53 13.75 25.76 -24.23
N ARG A 54 13.76 24.48 -24.58
CA ARG A 54 12.61 23.54 -24.43
C ARG A 54 12.73 22.62 -23.20
N HIS A 55 13.61 22.92 -22.24
CA HIS A 55 13.93 22.02 -21.13
C HIS A 55 13.63 22.54 -19.72
N THR A 56 12.66 23.45 -19.58
CA THR A 56 12.05 23.73 -18.26
C THR A 56 10.56 24.00 -18.39
N ARG A 57 9.85 23.23 -19.22
CA ARG A 57 8.39 23.24 -19.20
C ARG A 57 7.94 22.23 -18.14
N ARG A 58 7.97 22.63 -16.87
CA ARG A 58 7.14 21.98 -15.84
C ARG A 58 5.71 22.20 -16.31
N LEU A 59 5.12 21.21 -16.97
CA LEU A 59 3.86 21.35 -17.71
C LEU A 59 2.65 21.52 -16.76
N SER A 60 2.83 21.18 -15.48
CA SER A 60 1.92 21.45 -14.39
C SER A 60 2.67 21.20 -13.07
N PRO A 61 2.33 21.88 -11.96
CA PRO A 61 2.71 21.42 -10.62
C PRO A 61 2.25 19.98 -10.33
N TRP A 62 1.26 19.49 -11.10
CA TRP A 62 0.64 18.17 -10.98
C TRP A 62 1.22 17.13 -11.98
N ASP A 63 2.37 17.43 -12.59
CA ASP A 63 3.11 16.47 -13.39
C ASP A 63 4.29 15.92 -12.60
N ALA A 64 4.56 14.62 -12.75
CA ALA A 64 5.72 13.98 -12.15
C ALA A 64 7.02 14.61 -12.67
N THR A 65 7.93 14.88 -11.76
CA THR A 65 9.30 15.33 -12.04
C THR A 65 10.21 14.17 -12.40
N ASP A 66 11.42 14.49 -12.89
CA ASP A 66 12.44 13.48 -13.14
C ASP A 66 12.86 12.79 -11.84
N GLU A 67 12.94 13.56 -10.75
CA GLU A 67 13.23 13.07 -9.40
C GLU A 67 12.14 12.13 -8.90
N ASP A 68 10.86 12.48 -9.07
CA ASP A 68 9.73 11.60 -8.71
C ASP A 68 9.81 10.27 -9.46
N LEU A 69 10.10 10.31 -10.76
CA LEU A 69 10.21 9.11 -11.59
C LEU A 69 11.41 8.25 -11.21
N GLN A 70 12.54 8.85 -10.82
CA GLN A 70 13.71 8.13 -10.32
C GLN A 70 13.41 7.47 -8.97
N PHE A 71 12.78 8.20 -8.04
CA PHE A 71 12.36 7.67 -6.75
C PHE A 71 11.41 6.49 -6.91
N MET A 72 10.35 6.67 -7.71
CA MET A 72 9.38 5.62 -8.00
C MET A 72 10.01 4.41 -8.68
N ALA A 73 10.97 4.62 -9.58
CA ALA A 73 11.69 3.52 -10.23
C ALA A 73 12.49 2.68 -9.23
N ALA A 74 13.30 3.33 -8.39
CA ALA A 74 14.10 2.65 -7.39
C ALA A 74 13.23 1.90 -6.37
N LEU A 75 12.13 2.52 -5.92
CA LEU A 75 11.20 1.87 -5.00
C LEU A 75 10.47 0.70 -5.66
N THR A 76 10.04 0.84 -6.92
CA THR A 76 9.39 -0.25 -7.68
C THR A 76 10.33 -1.44 -7.87
N GLU A 77 11.60 -1.19 -8.16
CA GLU A 77 12.62 -2.25 -8.32
C GLU A 77 12.80 -3.03 -7.02
N ARG A 78 12.94 -2.33 -5.88
CA ARG A 78 13.09 -2.98 -4.57
C ARG A 78 11.85 -3.75 -4.12
N LEU A 79 10.65 -3.28 -4.46
CA LEU A 79 9.39 -3.91 -4.05
C LEU A 79 8.92 -5.02 -5.02
N GLY A 80 9.49 -5.13 -6.22
CA GLY A 80 8.99 -6.03 -7.26
C GLY A 80 7.64 -5.62 -7.88
N ALA A 81 7.04 -4.53 -7.40
CA ALA A 81 5.78 -3.97 -7.88
C ALA A 81 5.72 -2.46 -7.64
N PRO A 82 4.98 -1.68 -8.46
CA PRO A 82 4.85 -0.25 -8.21
C PRO A 82 4.16 0.02 -6.87
N PRO A 83 4.69 0.95 -6.03
CA PRO A 83 4.04 1.33 -4.79
C PRO A 83 2.68 1.97 -5.08
N VAL A 84 1.77 1.93 -4.10
CA VAL A 84 0.46 2.61 -4.20
C VAL A 84 0.55 4.05 -3.71
N SER A 85 -0.36 4.92 -4.18
CA SER A 85 -0.36 6.35 -3.84
C SER A 85 -0.30 6.62 -2.33
N ASN A 86 -1.10 5.88 -1.56
CA ASN A 86 -1.19 6.07 -0.10
C ASN A 86 0.11 5.74 0.64
N MET A 87 1.05 4.99 0.03
CA MET A 87 2.37 4.73 0.63
C MET A 87 3.25 5.98 0.65
N MET A 88 3.05 6.91 -0.29
CA MET A 88 3.97 8.04 -0.49
C MET A 88 4.07 8.96 0.73
N ARG A 89 3.01 9.05 1.53
CA ARG A 89 3.01 9.80 2.79
C ARG A 89 4.00 9.28 3.84
N TYR A 90 4.44 8.03 3.69
CA TYR A 90 5.39 7.37 4.61
C TYR A 90 6.82 7.33 4.06
N CYS A 91 7.03 7.68 2.80
CA CYS A 91 8.34 7.60 2.15
C CYS A 91 9.31 8.77 2.48
N GLY A 92 8.92 9.70 3.36
CA GLY A 92 9.75 10.83 3.76
C GLY A 92 9.66 12.05 2.82
N PRO A 93 10.50 13.08 3.05
CA PRO A 93 10.46 14.35 2.32
C PRO A 93 10.62 14.23 0.80
N GLU A 94 11.39 13.24 0.34
CA GLU A 94 11.68 12.97 -1.07
C GLU A 94 10.40 12.61 -1.85
N ALA A 95 9.43 11.99 -1.18
CA ALA A 95 8.15 11.60 -1.78
C ALA A 95 7.03 12.63 -1.57
N ARG A 96 7.33 13.82 -1.02
CA ARG A 96 6.29 14.82 -0.71
C ARG A 96 5.48 15.25 -1.93
N HIS A 97 6.12 15.39 -3.10
CA HIS A 97 5.41 15.72 -4.33
C HIS A 97 4.55 14.53 -4.79
N LEU A 98 5.05 13.30 -4.67
CA LEU A 98 4.29 12.08 -4.96
C LEU A 98 3.07 11.89 -4.05
N ASP A 99 3.15 12.22 -2.76
CA ASP A 99 2.00 12.22 -1.84
C ASP A 99 0.89 13.16 -2.34
N GLN A 100 1.28 14.38 -2.76
CA GLN A 100 0.34 15.35 -3.34
C GLN A 100 -0.28 14.85 -4.66
N LEU A 101 0.51 14.23 -5.54
CA LEU A 101 0.00 13.62 -6.77
C LEU A 101 -0.96 12.45 -6.48
N GLY A 102 -0.70 11.73 -5.38
CA GLY A 102 -1.49 10.60 -4.92
C GLY A 102 -2.92 10.94 -4.47
N GLU A 103 -3.20 12.21 -4.16
CA GLU A 103 -4.55 12.68 -3.81
C GLU A 103 -5.52 12.61 -4.99
N SER A 104 -5.02 12.58 -6.23
CA SER A 104 -5.80 12.50 -7.46
C SER A 104 -5.52 11.21 -8.22
N LEU A 105 -6.51 10.34 -8.33
CA LEU A 105 -6.40 9.10 -9.13
C LEU A 105 -5.97 9.37 -10.58
N GLY A 106 -6.40 10.50 -11.15
CA GLY A 106 -6.03 10.88 -12.50
C GLY A 106 -4.57 11.28 -12.63
N ASP A 107 -4.02 11.96 -11.62
CA ASP A 107 -2.64 12.44 -11.62
C ASP A 107 -1.69 11.29 -11.30
N TRP A 108 -2.06 10.45 -10.33
CA TRP A 108 -1.36 9.21 -10.02
C TRP A 108 -1.26 8.29 -11.25
N ARG A 109 -2.37 8.10 -11.99
CA ARG A 109 -2.34 7.31 -13.23
C ARG A 109 -1.38 7.90 -14.27
N ARG A 110 -1.37 9.22 -14.45
CA ARG A 110 -0.43 9.88 -15.40
C ARG A 110 1.02 9.71 -14.96
N MET A 111 1.31 9.76 -13.66
CA MET A 111 2.64 9.47 -13.11
C MET A 111 3.04 8.03 -13.44
N LEU A 112 2.18 7.04 -13.18
CA LEU A 112 2.47 5.63 -13.50
C LEU A 112 2.67 5.41 -15.01
N GLU A 113 1.90 6.08 -15.86
CA GLU A 113 2.09 6.05 -17.32
C GLU A 113 3.41 6.69 -17.75
N ALA A 114 3.86 7.75 -17.07
CA ALA A 114 5.15 8.38 -17.32
C ALA A 114 6.31 7.48 -16.87
N LEU A 115 6.19 6.86 -15.70
CA LEU A 115 7.13 5.87 -15.17
C LEU A 115 7.31 4.72 -16.15
N ALA A 116 6.20 4.12 -16.60
CA ALA A 116 6.24 2.96 -17.46
C ALA A 116 6.66 3.26 -18.92
N ARG A 117 6.68 4.53 -19.31
CA ARG A 117 7.29 5.00 -20.57
C ARG A 117 8.80 5.21 -20.43
N ARG A 118 9.26 5.71 -19.28
CA ARG A 118 10.68 6.00 -19.03
C ARG A 118 11.47 4.73 -18.66
N TYR A 119 10.85 3.83 -17.91
CA TYR A 119 11.43 2.57 -17.44
C TYR A 119 10.54 1.41 -17.88
N PRO A 120 10.64 0.98 -19.16
CA PRO A 120 9.73 -0.01 -19.74
C PRO A 120 9.88 -1.40 -19.13
N ASP A 121 11.06 -1.71 -18.57
CA ASP A 121 11.40 -3.01 -17.99
C ASP A 121 10.93 -3.17 -16.54
N LEU A 122 10.47 -2.09 -15.90
CA LEU A 122 9.93 -2.18 -14.54
C LEU A 122 8.59 -2.92 -14.51
N PRO A 123 8.30 -3.62 -13.39
CA PRO A 123 6.99 -4.19 -13.13
C PRO A 123 5.86 -3.19 -13.37
N ARG A 124 4.83 -3.61 -14.11
CA ARG A 124 3.63 -2.81 -14.38
C ARG A 124 2.70 -2.79 -13.18
N SER A 125 1.85 -1.79 -13.07
CA SER A 125 0.76 -1.77 -12.09
C SER A 125 -0.23 -2.89 -12.35
N GLY A 126 -0.86 -3.39 -11.29
CA GLY A 126 -1.85 -4.47 -11.36
C GLY A 126 -1.67 -5.49 -10.25
N GLN A 127 -2.60 -6.43 -10.21
CA GLN A 127 -2.76 -7.46 -9.18
C GLN A 127 -1.99 -8.75 -9.44
N ARG A 128 -1.40 -8.90 -10.62
CA ARG A 128 -0.69 -10.12 -11.00
C ARG A 128 0.80 -10.02 -10.67
N ALA A 129 1.28 -10.94 -9.85
CA ALA A 129 2.68 -11.06 -9.47
C ALA A 129 3.55 -11.66 -10.60
N SER A 130 4.87 -11.61 -10.41
CA SER A 130 5.89 -12.07 -11.36
C SER A 130 5.79 -13.56 -11.70
N ASP A 131 5.40 -14.40 -10.73
CA ASP A 131 5.13 -15.84 -10.89
C ASP A 131 3.79 -16.15 -11.56
N GLY A 132 2.99 -15.12 -11.83
CA GLY A 132 1.68 -15.22 -12.44
C GLY A 132 0.50 -15.34 -11.46
N THR A 133 0.76 -15.35 -10.14
CA THR A 133 -0.26 -15.35 -9.08
C THR A 133 -1.10 -14.08 -9.13
N THR A 134 -2.43 -14.20 -9.00
CA THR A 134 -3.36 -13.05 -8.98
C THR A 134 -3.82 -12.78 -7.56
N LEU A 135 -3.69 -11.53 -7.12
CA LEU A 135 -3.97 -11.08 -5.76
C LEU A 135 -5.12 -10.08 -5.73
N ASP A 136 -5.70 -9.81 -4.57
CA ASP A 136 -6.88 -8.94 -4.50
C ASP A 136 -6.52 -7.45 -4.54
N SER A 137 -5.26 -7.11 -4.26
CA SER A 137 -4.81 -5.73 -4.24
C SER A 137 -3.33 -5.55 -4.62
N ALA A 138 -2.96 -4.32 -4.99
CA ALA A 138 -1.57 -3.98 -5.27
C ALA A 138 -0.66 -4.04 -4.01
N PRO A 139 -1.10 -3.63 -2.81
CA PRO A 139 -0.35 -3.86 -1.57
C PRO A 139 -0.10 -5.34 -1.28
N GLU A 140 -1.10 -6.21 -1.50
CA GLU A 140 -0.89 -7.67 -1.40
C GLU A 140 0.19 -8.14 -2.36
N ARG A 141 0.19 -7.65 -3.60
CA ARG A 141 1.25 -7.99 -4.56
C ARG A 141 2.63 -7.59 -4.08
N ILE A 142 2.79 -6.39 -3.52
CA ILE A 142 4.08 -5.96 -2.97
C ILE A 142 4.56 -6.95 -1.91
N VAL A 143 3.69 -7.33 -0.97
CA VAL A 143 4.02 -8.29 0.09
C VAL A 143 4.32 -9.68 -0.47
N TRP A 144 3.56 -10.13 -1.47
CA TRP A 144 3.77 -11.42 -2.12
C TRP A 144 5.15 -11.51 -2.78
N GLU A 145 5.53 -10.51 -3.58
CA GLU A 145 6.82 -10.48 -4.28
C GLU A 145 8.00 -10.56 -3.29
N THR A 146 7.86 -10.00 -2.09
CA THR A 146 8.84 -10.16 -1.00
C THR A 146 8.78 -11.56 -0.39
N LEU A 147 7.61 -12.05 0.01
CA LEU A 147 7.47 -13.34 0.69
C LEU A 147 7.97 -14.51 -0.17
N VAL A 148 7.63 -14.57 -1.46
CA VAL A 148 8.03 -15.69 -2.33
C VAL A 148 9.54 -15.83 -2.50
N GLN A 149 10.31 -14.76 -2.24
CA GLN A 149 11.77 -14.80 -2.27
C GLN A 149 12.39 -15.27 -0.96
N MET A 150 11.62 -15.22 0.14
CA MET A 150 12.11 -15.41 1.50
C MET A 150 11.62 -16.69 2.17
N VAL A 151 10.46 -17.20 1.78
CA VAL A 151 9.85 -18.39 2.41
C VAL A 151 10.72 -19.63 2.13
N PRO A 152 11.17 -20.36 3.17
CA PRO A 152 12.00 -21.55 3.01
C PRO A 152 11.17 -22.75 2.51
N ASP A 153 11.85 -23.74 1.91
CA ASP A 153 11.24 -24.97 1.37
C ASP A 153 10.44 -25.80 2.40
N GLU A 154 10.67 -25.56 3.69
CA GLU A 154 9.99 -26.27 4.79
C GLU A 154 8.58 -25.71 5.09
N LEU A 155 8.25 -24.56 4.51
CA LEU A 155 6.97 -23.87 4.65
C LEU A 155 6.32 -23.70 3.28
N GLU A 156 4.99 -23.69 3.27
CA GLU A 156 4.21 -23.32 2.09
C GLU A 156 3.59 -21.95 2.29
N LEU A 157 3.70 -21.07 1.28
CA LEU A 157 2.99 -19.80 1.24
C LEU A 157 1.67 -19.98 0.50
N CYS A 158 0.55 -19.69 1.16
CA CYS A 158 -0.77 -19.76 0.55
C CYS A 158 -1.42 -18.38 0.43
N CYS A 159 -2.10 -18.14 -0.70
CA CYS A 159 -2.96 -16.98 -0.89
C CYS A 159 -4.34 -17.25 -0.32
N HIS A 160 -4.90 -16.24 0.35
CA HIS A 160 -6.30 -16.20 0.76
C HIS A 160 -6.81 -17.46 1.50
N PRO A 161 -6.09 -17.97 2.52
CA PRO A 161 -6.53 -19.15 3.25
C PRO A 161 -7.88 -18.91 3.93
N TRP A 162 -8.76 -19.90 3.81
CA TRP A 162 -10.02 -19.95 4.57
C TRP A 162 -9.72 -20.24 6.03
N LEU A 163 -10.23 -19.39 6.93
CA LEU A 163 -9.94 -19.50 8.37
C LEU A 163 -11.03 -20.20 9.16
N GLU A 164 -12.28 -20.18 8.67
CA GLU A 164 -13.41 -20.87 9.26
C GLU A 164 -14.46 -21.16 8.18
N ASP A 165 -14.92 -22.42 8.08
CA ASP A 165 -15.97 -22.81 7.14
C ASP A 165 -17.27 -22.03 7.40
N GLY A 166 -17.82 -21.43 6.35
CA GLY A 166 -19.10 -20.71 6.42
C GLY A 166 -19.03 -19.28 6.95
N ARG A 167 -17.85 -18.78 7.33
CA ARG A 167 -17.61 -17.34 7.55
C ARG A 167 -16.73 -16.79 6.44
N TYR A 168 -17.05 -15.61 5.91
CA TYR A 168 -16.19 -14.85 5.00
C TYR A 168 -14.98 -14.25 5.73
N LEU A 169 -14.29 -15.04 6.55
CA LEU A 169 -13.06 -14.65 7.22
C LEU A 169 -11.90 -15.39 6.56
N ARG A 170 -11.17 -14.65 5.72
CA ARG A 170 -9.93 -15.08 5.05
C ARG A 170 -8.81 -14.18 5.51
N SER A 171 -7.59 -14.67 5.58
CA SER A 171 -6.39 -13.82 5.66
C SER A 171 -5.89 -13.50 4.26
N ASP A 172 -5.05 -12.48 4.08
CA ASP A 172 -4.43 -12.24 2.77
C ASP A 172 -3.43 -13.34 2.40
N PHE A 173 -2.57 -13.73 3.36
CA PHE A 173 -1.65 -14.85 3.20
C PHE A 173 -1.62 -15.77 4.41
N GLY A 174 -1.14 -17.00 4.22
CA GLY A 174 -0.80 -17.92 5.29
C GLY A 174 0.55 -18.59 5.05
N LEU A 175 1.31 -18.78 6.12
CA LEU A 175 2.50 -19.63 6.17
C LEU A 175 2.09 -20.97 6.77
N CYS A 176 2.11 -22.01 5.94
CA CYS A 176 1.59 -23.34 6.25
C CYS A 176 2.72 -24.35 6.46
N ALA A 177 2.43 -25.37 7.27
CA ALA A 177 3.21 -26.60 7.24
C ALA A 177 2.90 -27.37 5.93
N PRO A 178 3.83 -28.15 5.37
CA PRO A 178 3.61 -28.91 4.13
C PRO A 178 2.52 -29.99 4.23
N ASP A 179 2.23 -30.46 5.44
CA ASP A 179 1.40 -31.65 5.68
C ASP A 179 -0.12 -31.34 5.78
N GLU A 180 -0.61 -30.32 5.06
CA GLU A 180 -2.03 -29.91 4.96
C GLU A 180 -2.72 -29.64 6.33
N GLY A 181 -2.21 -28.64 7.06
CA GLY A 181 -2.83 -28.10 8.28
C GLY A 181 -3.33 -26.65 8.13
N PRO A 182 -4.00 -26.08 9.15
CA PRO A 182 -4.27 -24.65 9.16
C PRO A 182 -2.95 -23.86 9.12
N PRO A 183 -2.95 -22.62 8.61
CA PRO A 183 -1.76 -21.77 8.63
C PRO A 183 -1.17 -21.66 10.04
N LEU A 184 0.15 -21.71 10.16
CA LEU A 184 0.87 -21.49 11.41
C LEU A 184 0.86 -19.99 11.76
N VAL A 185 1.04 -19.17 10.73
CA VAL A 185 0.96 -17.71 10.79
C VAL A 185 0.09 -17.25 9.62
N CYS A 186 -0.86 -16.36 9.92
CA CYS A 186 -1.66 -15.63 8.95
C CYS A 186 -1.11 -14.20 8.83
N ILE A 187 -1.09 -13.67 7.62
CA ILE A 187 -0.65 -12.31 7.33
C ILE A 187 -1.84 -11.52 6.77
N GLU A 188 -2.03 -10.33 7.31
CA GLU A 188 -2.96 -9.33 6.80
C GLU A 188 -2.20 -8.11 6.29
N VAL A 189 -2.56 -7.65 5.10
CA VAL A 189 -1.96 -6.50 4.44
C VAL A 189 -2.89 -5.31 4.50
N MET A 190 -2.47 -4.27 5.22
CA MET A 190 -3.21 -3.02 5.29
C MET A 190 -2.87 -2.14 4.08
N GLY A 191 -3.80 -2.09 3.12
CA GLY A 191 -3.61 -1.36 1.86
C GLY A 191 -3.89 0.14 1.88
N MET A 192 -4.37 0.70 2.99
CA MET A 192 -4.77 2.12 3.06
C MET A 192 -4.14 2.91 4.21
N LEU A 193 -3.56 2.22 5.19
CA LEU A 193 -3.12 2.82 6.45
C LEU A 193 -1.73 2.32 6.85
N GLY A 194 -0.96 3.22 7.45
CA GLY A 194 0.25 2.87 8.19
C GLY A 194 -0.05 2.48 9.62
N SER A 195 0.98 2.03 10.32
CA SER A 195 0.92 1.57 11.71
C SER A 195 0.53 2.66 12.71
N ASP A 196 0.61 3.94 12.31
CA ASP A 196 0.11 5.11 13.05
C ASP A 196 -1.42 5.17 13.16
N ARG A 197 -2.14 4.44 12.29
CA ARG A 197 -3.61 4.36 12.23
C ARG A 197 -4.28 5.72 12.04
N ILE A 198 -3.59 6.68 11.43
CA ILE A 198 -4.16 8.01 11.16
C ILE A 198 -5.03 7.93 9.91
N CYS A 199 -6.35 8.13 10.11
CA CYS A 199 -7.33 8.17 9.04
C CYS A 199 -7.47 9.58 8.44
N ARG A 200 -7.54 9.66 7.11
CA ARG A 200 -7.88 10.85 6.31
C ARG A 200 -9.29 10.75 5.71
N ALA A 201 -9.91 9.58 5.72
CA ALA A 201 -11.24 9.34 5.16
C ALA A 201 -12.01 8.22 5.89
N ASP A 202 -13.34 8.26 5.84
CA ASP A 202 -14.24 7.29 6.49
C ASP A 202 -13.96 5.83 6.09
N VAL A 203 -13.51 5.61 4.86
CA VAL A 203 -13.16 4.27 4.35
C VAL A 203 -11.95 3.66 5.06
N GLU A 204 -11.03 4.50 5.53
CA GLU A 204 -9.86 4.09 6.31
C GLU A 204 -10.29 3.68 7.72
N GLU A 205 -11.17 4.46 8.36
CA GLU A 205 -11.74 4.14 9.67
C GLU A 205 -12.52 2.82 9.64
N ALA A 206 -13.40 2.64 8.65
CA ALA A 206 -14.13 1.39 8.45
C ALA A 206 -13.20 0.18 8.21
N SER A 207 -11.98 0.41 7.72
CA SER A 207 -10.98 -0.64 7.53
C SER A 207 -10.27 -1.00 8.83
N LEU A 208 -10.01 -0.04 9.72
CA LEU A 208 -9.55 -0.31 11.08
C LEU A 208 -10.59 -1.10 11.87
N ASP A 209 -11.88 -0.77 11.75
CA ASP A 209 -12.96 -1.51 12.42
C ASP A 209 -13.02 -2.98 11.96
N ARG A 210 -12.82 -3.22 10.65
CA ARG A 210 -12.73 -4.59 10.11
C ARG A 210 -11.50 -5.32 10.62
N LEU A 211 -10.35 -4.64 10.65
CA LEU A 211 -9.11 -5.19 11.19
C LEU A 211 -9.27 -5.55 12.68
N ALA A 212 -9.89 -4.68 13.49
CA ALA A 212 -10.10 -4.92 14.92
C ALA A 212 -10.92 -6.20 15.15
N LYS A 213 -12.05 -6.37 14.44
CA LYS A 213 -12.86 -7.60 14.52
C LYS A 213 -12.08 -8.85 14.12
N LYS A 214 -11.17 -8.72 13.15
CA LYS A 214 -10.31 -9.81 12.71
C LYS A 214 -9.25 -10.13 13.76
N GLN A 215 -8.61 -9.12 14.34
CA GLN A 215 -7.66 -9.27 15.44
C GLN A 215 -8.31 -9.93 16.67
N ASP A 216 -9.54 -9.56 17.00
CA ASP A 216 -10.30 -10.20 18.07
C ASP A 216 -10.50 -11.69 17.81
N TRP A 217 -10.84 -12.08 16.56
CA TRP A 217 -10.94 -13.49 16.19
C TRP A 217 -9.61 -14.23 16.33
N PHE A 218 -8.51 -13.65 15.83
CA PHE A 218 -7.17 -14.24 15.92
C PHE A 218 -6.62 -14.32 17.35
N SER A 219 -7.11 -13.47 18.27
CA SER A 219 -6.70 -13.50 19.68
C SER A 219 -7.21 -14.72 20.45
N GLN A 220 -8.18 -15.46 19.88
CA GLN A 220 -8.80 -16.60 20.55
C GLN A 220 -7.85 -17.80 20.66
N PRO A 221 -7.94 -18.61 21.73
CA PRO A 221 -7.12 -19.81 21.88
C PRO A 221 -7.25 -20.79 20.70
N GLY A 222 -6.11 -21.35 20.27
CA GLY A 222 -6.06 -22.33 19.19
C GLY A 222 -6.19 -21.75 17.79
N ARG A 223 -6.23 -20.41 17.64
CA ARG A 223 -6.16 -19.74 16.33
C ARG A 223 -4.69 -19.54 15.89
N PRO A 224 -4.44 -19.42 14.57
CA PRO A 224 -3.12 -19.07 14.06
C PRO A 224 -2.61 -17.74 14.62
N LEU A 225 -1.29 -17.54 14.60
CA LEU A 225 -0.74 -16.22 14.87
C LEU A 225 -1.12 -15.26 13.73
N LEU A 226 -1.45 -14.01 14.07
CA LEU A 226 -1.66 -12.96 13.08
C LEU A 226 -0.43 -12.04 13.00
N ARG A 227 -0.04 -11.66 11.80
CA ARG A 227 0.86 -10.55 11.49
C ARG A 227 0.13 -9.55 10.61
N VAL A 228 0.24 -8.27 10.94
CA VAL A 228 -0.34 -7.19 10.12
C VAL A 228 0.81 -6.40 9.53
N ILE A 229 0.85 -6.31 8.20
CA ILE A 229 1.82 -5.51 7.45
C ILE A 229 1.15 -4.22 7.03
N TRP A 230 1.73 -3.10 7.47
CA TRP A 230 1.17 -1.76 7.28
C TRP A 230 1.82 -1.02 6.11
N LEU A 231 1.15 0.02 5.58
CA LEU A 231 1.66 0.79 4.44
C LEU A 231 3.03 1.43 4.68
N ASP A 232 3.30 1.90 5.90
CA ASP A 232 4.59 2.47 6.29
C ASP A 232 5.70 1.42 6.28
N MET A 233 5.39 0.17 6.64
CA MET A 233 6.35 -0.94 6.52
C MET A 233 6.65 -1.25 5.04
N MET A 234 5.65 -1.20 4.17
CA MET A 234 5.86 -1.36 2.72
C MET A 234 6.58 -0.16 2.08
N ALA A 235 6.44 1.04 2.64
CA ALA A 235 7.10 2.26 2.14
C ALA A 235 8.63 2.22 2.32
N HIS A 236 9.11 1.34 3.19
CA HIS A 236 10.52 1.10 3.47
C HIS A 236 10.85 -0.38 3.24
N PRO A 237 11.41 -0.78 2.08
CA PRO A 237 11.59 -2.20 1.75
C PRO A 237 12.37 -3.00 2.81
N ASP A 238 13.35 -2.36 3.48
CA ASP A 238 14.09 -2.99 4.59
C ASP A 238 13.18 -3.37 5.78
N TRP A 239 12.15 -2.56 6.04
CA TRP A 239 11.16 -2.85 7.10
C TRP A 239 10.18 -3.93 6.66
N LEU A 240 9.79 -3.92 5.38
CA LEU A 240 8.97 -4.98 4.80
C LEU A 240 9.67 -6.34 4.86
N GLU A 241 10.95 -6.40 4.49
CA GLU A 241 11.77 -7.61 4.61
C GLU A 241 11.85 -8.06 6.07
N ALA A 242 12.13 -7.15 7.01
CA ALA A 242 12.21 -7.49 8.43
C ALA A 242 10.90 -8.08 8.98
N ILE A 243 9.74 -7.45 8.69
CA ILE A 243 8.45 -7.97 9.19
C ILE A 243 8.05 -9.30 8.51
N CYS A 244 8.45 -9.51 7.25
CA CYS A 244 8.29 -10.80 6.58
C CYS A 244 9.16 -11.88 7.23
N ALA A 245 10.42 -11.56 7.54
CA ALA A 245 11.33 -12.46 8.25
C ALA A 245 10.77 -12.86 9.63
N GLU A 246 10.27 -11.90 10.42
CA GLU A 246 9.64 -12.18 11.71
C GLU A 246 8.42 -13.10 11.60
N ALA A 247 7.62 -12.97 10.54
CA ALA A 247 6.49 -13.86 10.27
C ALA A 247 6.96 -15.29 9.95
N ILE A 248 8.00 -15.42 9.13
CA ILE A 248 8.61 -16.71 8.77
C ILE A 248 9.22 -17.39 9.99
N GLU A 249 10.01 -16.66 10.79
CA GLU A 249 10.62 -17.18 12.02
C GLU A 249 9.55 -17.68 13.00
N ALA A 250 8.45 -16.93 13.16
CA ALA A 250 7.33 -17.36 13.99
C ALA A 250 6.67 -18.65 13.46
N ALA A 251 6.52 -18.79 12.14
CA ALA A 251 5.97 -20.00 11.52
C ALA A 251 6.90 -21.20 11.71
N VAL A 252 8.21 -21.04 11.48
CA VAL A 252 9.22 -22.09 11.72
C VAL A 252 9.22 -22.52 13.20
N ALA A 253 9.16 -21.57 14.13
CA ALA A 253 9.09 -21.89 15.56
C ALA A 253 7.85 -22.74 15.91
N GLN A 254 6.68 -22.38 15.36
CA GLN A 254 5.45 -23.16 15.53
C GLN A 254 5.57 -24.57 14.94
N LEU A 255 6.16 -24.71 13.75
CA LEU A 255 6.39 -26.00 13.09
C LEU A 255 7.25 -26.93 13.97
N VAL A 256 8.36 -26.41 14.51
CA VAL A 256 9.26 -27.17 15.40
C VAL A 256 8.55 -27.57 16.69
N CYS A 257 7.77 -26.67 17.31
CA CYS A 257 7.02 -26.98 18.53
C CYS A 257 5.94 -28.03 18.29
N GLY A 258 5.24 -27.98 17.15
CA GLY A 258 4.26 -28.98 16.75
C GLY A 258 4.86 -30.38 16.61
N ARG A 259 6.03 -30.48 15.97
CA ARG A 259 6.76 -31.77 15.82
C ARG A 259 7.19 -32.37 17.16
N LYS A 260 7.65 -31.55 18.11
CA LYS A 260 8.02 -32.02 19.47
C LYS A 260 6.84 -32.62 20.22
N LYS A 261 5.69 -31.94 20.23
CA LYS A 261 4.46 -32.45 20.86
C LYS A 261 4.02 -33.79 20.29
N PHE A 262 4.16 -34.00 18.99
CA PHE A 262 3.80 -35.27 18.36
C PHE A 262 4.76 -36.42 18.72
N THR A 263 6.03 -36.10 18.97
CA THR A 263 7.05 -37.09 19.36
C THR A 263 6.86 -37.52 20.82
N GLU A 264 6.62 -36.59 21.74
CA GLU A 264 6.35 -36.90 23.16
C GLU A 264 5.07 -37.73 23.36
N VAL A 265 4.01 -37.47 22.57
CA VAL A 265 2.78 -38.28 22.61
C VAL A 265 3.02 -39.71 22.12
N LYS A 266 3.93 -39.91 21.16
CA LYS A 266 4.31 -41.25 20.68
C LYS A 266 5.17 -42.01 21.69
N GLU A 267 6.05 -41.33 22.42
CA GLU A 267 6.92 -41.96 23.43
C GLU A 267 6.21 -42.20 24.77
N GLY A 268 5.13 -41.47 25.07
CA GLY A 268 4.32 -41.64 26.28
C GLY A 268 3.26 -42.75 26.23
N MET A 269 3.05 -43.43 25.09
CA MET A 269 2.13 -44.57 25.00
C MET A 269 2.88 -45.90 25.19
N PRO A 270 2.63 -46.67 26.29
CA PRO A 270 3.15 -48.03 26.39
C PRO A 270 2.55 -48.88 25.27
N GLY A 271 3.43 -49.48 24.48
CA GLY A 271 3.11 -50.19 23.24
C GLY A 271 1.95 -51.19 23.38
N ARG A 272 0.77 -50.80 22.90
CA ARG A 272 -0.16 -51.75 22.29
C ARG A 272 0.21 -51.84 20.82
N ASN A 273 0.71 -53.01 20.43
CA ASN A 273 0.94 -53.42 19.05
C ASN A 273 -0.30 -53.13 18.19
N PHE A 274 -0.32 -51.99 17.50
CA PHE A 274 -1.30 -51.74 16.46
C PHE A 274 -0.74 -52.29 15.15
N ARG A 275 -1.30 -53.44 14.77
CA ARG A 275 -1.11 -54.07 13.46
C ARG A 275 -1.17 -53.03 12.35
N GLN A 276 -0.12 -53.00 11.56
CA GLN A 276 -0.02 -52.28 10.30
C GLN A 276 -1.03 -52.91 9.31
N GLU A 277 -2.27 -52.40 9.28
CA GLU A 277 -3.17 -52.69 8.18
C GLU A 277 -2.82 -51.79 6.99
N LYS A 278 -2.22 -52.42 5.98
CA LYS A 278 -2.10 -51.91 4.63
C LYS A 278 -3.48 -51.46 4.11
N ARG A 279 -3.69 -50.16 3.99
CA ARG A 279 -4.56 -49.52 2.99
C ARG A 279 -3.76 -48.33 2.48
N GLY A 280 -3.20 -48.37 1.28
CA GLY A 280 -3.93 -48.47 0.03
C GLY A 280 -3.76 -47.11 -0.64
N SER A 281 -2.72 -47.01 -1.47
CA SER A 281 -2.39 -45.84 -2.28
C SER A 281 -3.64 -45.26 -2.94
N ARG A 282 -3.92 -43.98 -2.71
CA ARG A 282 -4.81 -43.17 -3.55
C ARG A 282 -4.19 -41.79 -3.79
N PRO A 283 -4.45 -41.21 -4.97
CA PRO A 283 -3.52 -40.28 -5.61
C PRO A 283 -3.74 -38.83 -5.18
N ALA A 284 -2.69 -38.02 -5.36
CA ALA A 284 -2.68 -36.57 -5.27
C ALA A 284 -3.87 -35.94 -6.03
N SER A 285 -4.82 -35.38 -5.30
CA SER A 285 -5.87 -34.54 -5.86
C SER A 285 -5.39 -33.09 -5.88
N ARG A 286 -4.76 -32.78 -7.01
CA ARG A 286 -4.58 -31.46 -7.62
C ARG A 286 -5.83 -30.59 -7.41
N TRP A 287 -5.73 -29.57 -6.54
CA TRP A 287 -6.75 -28.54 -6.40
C TRP A 287 -6.89 -27.79 -7.73
N ARG A 288 -7.96 -28.10 -8.47
CA ARG A 288 -8.43 -27.27 -9.59
C ARG A 288 -9.32 -26.19 -9.01
N ALA A 289 -8.96 -24.95 -9.26
CA ALA A 289 -9.87 -23.82 -9.26
C ALA A 289 -11.15 -24.18 -10.02
N ARG A 290 -12.30 -23.88 -9.44
CA ARG A 290 -13.56 -23.76 -10.18
C ARG A 290 -13.92 -22.28 -10.26
N GLU A 291 -14.39 -21.97 -11.46
CA GLU A 291 -14.77 -20.68 -12.06
C GLU A 291 -15.69 -19.81 -11.21
#